data_AF-X0THH5-F1
#
_entry.id   AF-X0THH5-F1
#
_cell.length_a   1.000
_cell.length_b   1.000
_cell.length_c   1.000
_cell.angle_alpha   90.00
_cell.angle_beta   90.00
_cell.angle_gamma   90.00
#
_symmetry.space_group_name_H-M   'P 1'
#
loop_
_entity.id
_entity.type
_entity.pdbx_description
1 polymer ?
#
loop_
_entity_poly.entity_id
_entity_poly.type
_entity_poly.pdbx_seq_one_letter_code
_entity_poly.pdbx_strand_id
1 'polypeptide(L)' 'MKKNTINIGILGLGTVGQGVLRILHENKEFIEQGIHPYKISVKKIADKN' A
#
# COMPACT_ATOMS: atom_id res chain seq x y z
N MET A 1 -4.52 -20.29 4.09
CA MET A 1 -3.12 -20.00 4.51
C MET A 1 -3.02 -18.58 5.02
N LYS A 2 -2.18 -18.31 6.02
CA LYS A 2 -2.01 -16.96 6.60
C LYS A 2 -1.15 -16.13 5.65
N LYS A 3 -1.64 -14.97 5.18
CA LYS A 3 -0.87 -14.08 4.29
C LYS A 3 0.24 -13.37 5.07
N ASN A 4 1.44 -13.31 4.48
CA ASN A 4 2.58 -12.57 5.04
C ASN A 4 2.40 -11.07 4.79
N THR A 5 2.67 -10.23 5.81
CA THR A 5 2.43 -8.78 5.69
C THR A 5 3.70 -8.05 5.32
N ILE A 6 3.67 -7.31 4.21
CA ILE A 6 4.70 -6.35 3.82
C ILE A 6 4.27 -4.99 4.34
N ASN A 7 5.01 -4.46 5.31
CA ASN A 7 4.77 -3.13 5.85
C ASN A 7 5.53 -2.10 5.01
N ILE A 8 4.81 -1.09 4.50
CA ILE A 8 5.42 -0.02 3.70
C ILE A 8 5.21 1.35 4.35
N GLY A 9 6.14 2.25 4.10
CA GLY A 9 6.01 3.68 4.37
C GLY A 9 5.96 4.46 3.06
N ILE A 10 5.24 5.57 3.04
CA ILE A 10 5.19 6.48 1.89
C ILE A 10 5.90 7.78 2.28
N LEU A 11 6.84 8.23 1.44
CA LEU A 11 7.52 9.50 1.59
C LEU A 11 6.94 10.47 0.55
N GLY A 12 6.28 11.52 1.01
CA GLY A 12 5.54 12.48 0.20
C GLY A 12 4.09 12.06 -0.05
N LEU A 13 3.15 12.99 0.19
CA LEU A 13 1.70 12.81 0.00
C LEU A 13 1.11 13.84 -0.97
N GLY A 14 1.87 14.20 -2.01
CA GLY A 14 1.34 14.96 -3.15
C GLY A 14 0.40 14.13 -4.02
N THR A 15 0.08 14.62 -5.22
CA THR A 15 -0.83 13.96 -6.17
C THR A 15 -0.49 12.49 -6.42
N VAL A 16 0.81 12.17 -6.54
CA VAL A 16 1.27 10.80 -6.76
C VAL A 16 1.06 9.93 -5.51
N GLY A 17 1.46 10.41 -4.33
CA GLY A 17 1.29 9.66 -3.08
C GLY A 17 -0.17 9.35 -2.77
N GLN A 18 -1.06 10.32 -3.02
CA GLN A 18 -2.51 10.12 -2.91
C GLN A 18 -3.03 9.09 -3.94
N GLY A 19 -2.56 9.14 -5.18
CA GLY A 19 -2.89 8.15 -6.21
C GLY A 19 -2.45 6.73 -5.82
N VAL A 20 -1.24 6.60 -5.26
CA VAL A 20 -0.74 5.31 -4.76
C VAL A 20 -1.63 4.77 -3.65
N LEU A 21 -1.97 5.59 -2.65
CA LEU A 21 -2.88 5.16 -1.59
C LEU A 21 -4.24 4.72 -2.12
N ARG A 22 -4.81 5.49 -3.05
CA ARG A 22 -6.10 5.18 -3.66
C ARG A 22 -6.06 3.83 -4.38
N ILE A 23 -5.06 3.61 -5.23
CA ILE A 23 -4.91 2.35 -5.98
C ILE A 23 -4.70 1.16 -5.04
N LEU A 24 -3.83 1.30 -4.03
CA LEU A 24 -3.57 0.26 -3.04
C LEU A 24 -4.84 -0.11 -2.23
N HIS A 25 -5.72 0.86 -1.98
CA HIS A 25 -6.96 0.64 -1.26
C HIS A 25 -8.05 0.02 -2.15
N GLU A 26 -8.33 0.64 -3.30
CA GLU A 26 -9.43 0.24 -4.20
C GLU A 26 -9.15 -1.11 -4.89
N ASN A 27 -7.89 -1.44 -5.17
CA ASN A 27 -7.51 -2.65 -5.92
C ASN A 27 -6.85 -3.71 -5.03
N LYS A 28 -7.07 -3.63 -3.72
CA LYS A 28 -6.39 -4.45 -2.71
C LYS A 28 -6.44 -5.95 -3.03
N GLU A 29 -7.61 -6.47 -3.38
CA GLU A 29 -7.77 -7.90 -3.64
C GLU A 29 -7.00 -8.36 -4.88
N PHE A 30 -7.12 -7.61 -5.97
CA PHE A 30 -6.38 -7.87 -7.22
C PHE A 30 -4.87 -7.84 -7.00
N ILE A 31 -4.37 -6.83 -6.27
CA ILE A 31 -2.95 -6.71 -5.95
C ILE A 31 -2.51 -7.90 -5.07
N GLU A 32 -3.25 -8.22 -4.01
CA GLU A 32 -2.96 -9.34 -3.11
C GLU A 32 -2.99 -10.71 -3.80
N GLN A 33 -3.78 -10.88 -4.87
CA GLN A 33 -3.74 -12.06 -5.73
C GLN A 33 -2.43 -12.09 -6.53
N GLY A 34 -2.03 -10.97 -7.14
CA GLY A 34 -0.80 -10.86 -7.92
C GLY A 34 0.49 -11.03 -7.11
N ILE A 35 0.46 -10.71 -5.81
CA ILE A 35 1.63 -10.84 -4.91
C ILE A 35 1.50 -11.99 -3.91
N HIS A 36 0.68 -13.01 -4.18
CA HIS A 36 0.52 -14.13 -3.25
C HIS A 36 1.88 -14.77 -2.87
N PRO A 37 2.13 -15.14 -1.59
CA PRO A 37 1.23 -15.16 -0.42
C PRO A 37 1.24 -13.88 0.43
N TYR A 38 1.58 -12.73 -0.14
CA TYR A 38 1.77 -11.48 0.60
C TYR A 38 0.52 -10.59 0.61
N LYS A 39 0.50 -9.63 1.55
CA LYS A 39 -0.40 -8.47 1.57
C LYS A 39 0.35 -7.20 1.94
N ILE A 40 -0.10 -6.06 1.44
CA ILE A 40 0.51 -4.76 1.72
C ILE A 40 -0.21 -4.08 2.88
N SER A 41 0.55 -3.49 3.80
CA SER A 41 0.04 -2.61 4.86
C SER A 41 0.83 -1.31 4.85
N VAL A 42 0.19 -0.21 4.49
CA VAL A 42 0.77 1.13 4.66
C VAL A 42 0.77 1.44 6.15
N LYS A 43 1.95 1.63 6.74
CA LYS A 43 2.11 1.86 8.19
C LYS A 43 2.29 3.31 8.55
N LYS A 44 3.03 4.06 7.73
CA LYS A 44 3.34 5.47 7.99
C LYS A 44 3.42 6.23 6.68
N ILE A 45 3.10 7.51 6.75
CA ILE A 45 3.32 8.47 5.69
C ILE A 45 4.14 9.60 6.32
N ALA A 46 5.24 9.97 5.69
CA ALA A 46 6.00 11.14 6.04
C ALA A 46 5.88 12.13 4.89
N ASP A 47 5.20 13.25 5.15
CA ASP A 47 5.08 14.37 4.22
C ASP A 47 5.70 15.61 4.85
N LYS A 48 5.96 16.65 4.04
CA LYS A 48 6.51 17.91 4.53
C LYS A 48 5.50 18.69 5.40
N ASN A 49 4.20 18.46 5.19
CA ASN A 49 3.12 19.14 5.90
C ASN A 49 2.72 18.42 7.20
#